data_AF-A0A951YSA0-F1
#
_entry.id   AF-A0A951YSA0-F1
#
_cell.length_a   1.000
_cell.length_b   1.000
_cell.length_c   1.000
_cell.angle_alpha   90.00
_cell.angle_beta   90.00
_cell.angle_gamma   90.00
#
_symmetry.space_group_name_H-M   'P 1'
#
loop_
_entity.id
_entity.type
_entity.pdbx_description
1 polymer ?
#
loop_
_entity_poly.entity_id
_entity_poly.type
_entity_poly.pdbx_seq_one_letter_code
_entity_poly.pdbx_strand_id
1 'polypeptide(L)'
;MTDKRKPSHDLASIRRAAPVMVMTRAALTGAQAMGMGRKDMEAVIGGLTHRNFYKSVTTHADHRVWMDVYHARAGGYDIYIKFVQDMVAEFACTSFKELDP
;
A
#
# COMPACT_ATOMS: atom_id res chain seq x y z
N MET A 1 -2.38 8.53 -16.97
CA MET A 1 -2.88 8.18 -15.62
C MET A 1 -3.35 9.48 -14.98
N THR A 2 -4.52 9.46 -14.35
CA THR A 2 -5.02 10.60 -13.56
C THR A 2 -4.67 10.37 -12.11
N ASP A 3 -4.25 11.42 -11.41
CA ASP A 3 -4.01 11.40 -9.97
C ASP A 3 -4.86 12.41 -9.21
N LYS A 4 -5.07 12.17 -7.93
CA LYS A 4 -5.75 13.10 -7.01
C LYS A 4 -5.10 13.07 -5.63
N ARG A 5 -5.23 14.20 -4.91
CA ARG A 5 -4.71 14.41 -3.55
C ARG A 5 -5.69 14.02 -2.44
N LYS A 6 -6.69 13.20 -2.75
CA LYS A 6 -7.63 12.64 -1.79
C LYS A 6 -7.60 11.11 -1.88
N PRO A 7 -7.55 10.38 -0.75
CA PRO A 7 -7.68 8.92 -0.77
C PRO A 7 -8.96 8.49 -1.48
N SER A 8 -8.88 7.40 -2.25
CA SER A 8 -10.07 6.75 -2.81
C SER A 8 -10.70 5.77 -1.83
N HIS A 9 -9.88 5.22 -0.95
CA HIS A 9 -10.27 4.17 -0.01
C HIS A 9 -10.18 4.69 1.42
N ASP A 10 -11.04 4.17 2.30
CA ASP A 10 -10.95 4.46 3.72
C ASP A 10 -9.69 3.81 4.31
N LEU A 11 -8.85 4.63 4.95
CA LEU A 11 -7.62 4.15 5.56
C LEU A 11 -7.91 3.16 6.70
N ALA A 12 -9.01 3.35 7.44
CA ALA A 12 -9.34 2.41 8.51
C ALA A 12 -9.73 1.03 7.94
N SER A 13 -10.43 0.96 6.81
CA SER A 13 -10.66 -0.29 6.08
C SER A 13 -9.36 -0.95 5.60
N ILE A 14 -8.44 -0.20 4.99
CA ILE A 14 -7.12 -0.73 4.57
C ILE A 14 -6.38 -1.37 5.76
N ARG A 15 -6.36 -0.69 6.93
CA ARG A 15 -5.70 -1.23 8.12
C ARG A 15 -6.36 -2.50 8.64
N ARG A 16 -7.69 -2.51 8.71
CA ARG A 16 -8.45 -3.71 9.15
C ARG A 16 -8.21 -4.90 8.22
N ALA A 17 -8.06 -4.65 6.93
CA ALA A 17 -7.79 -5.68 5.94
C ALA A 17 -6.34 -6.20 5.98
N ALA A 18 -5.38 -5.53 6.63
CA ALA A 18 -3.96 -5.90 6.59
C ALA A 18 -3.65 -7.40 6.87
N PRO A 19 -4.32 -8.07 7.83
CA PRO A 19 -4.09 -9.50 8.10
C PRO A 19 -4.59 -10.42 6.97
N VAL A 20 -5.60 -9.99 6.20
CA VAL A 20 -6.27 -10.84 5.18
C VAL A 20 -6.02 -10.38 3.75
N MET A 21 -5.53 -9.15 3.54
CA MET A 21 -5.29 -8.59 2.22
C MET A 21 -4.27 -9.39 1.44
N VAL A 22 -4.43 -9.39 0.11
CA VAL A 22 -3.47 -10.02 -0.79
C VAL A 22 -2.18 -9.21 -0.81
N MET A 23 -1.06 -9.86 -0.50
CA MET A 23 0.26 -9.31 -0.75
C MET A 23 0.75 -9.85 -2.10
N THR A 24 0.84 -8.98 -3.11
CA THR A 24 1.36 -9.41 -4.41
C THR A 24 2.82 -9.84 -4.29
N ARG A 25 3.29 -10.67 -5.24
CA ARG A 25 4.70 -11.09 -5.28
C ARG A 25 5.66 -9.91 -5.32
N ALA A 26 5.33 -8.84 -6.04
CA ALA A 26 6.13 -7.62 -6.09
C ALA A 26 6.25 -6.93 -4.72
N ALA A 27 5.14 -6.82 -3.97
CA ALA A 27 5.16 -6.28 -2.61
C ALA A 27 5.96 -7.16 -1.64
N LEU A 28 5.81 -8.49 -1.72
CA LEU A 28 6.58 -9.42 -0.89
C LEU A 28 8.09 -9.33 -1.17
N THR A 29 8.49 -9.30 -2.45
CA THR A 29 9.90 -9.17 -2.83
C THR A 29 10.50 -7.84 -2.37
N GLY A 30 9.76 -6.73 -2.50
CA GLY A 30 10.22 -5.43 -2.02
C GLY A 30 10.37 -5.37 -0.49
N ALA A 31 9.44 -5.98 0.26
CA ALA A 31 9.58 -6.12 1.71
C ALA A 31 10.80 -6.97 2.09
N GLN A 32 10.99 -8.11 1.43
CA GLN A 32 12.15 -8.99 1.67
C GLN A 32 13.49 -8.30 1.40
N ALA A 33 13.56 -7.44 0.38
CA ALA A 33 14.77 -6.66 0.09
C ALA A 33 15.16 -5.70 1.24
N MET A 34 14.17 -5.24 2.02
CA MET A 34 14.37 -4.43 3.23
C MET A 34 14.50 -5.26 4.51
N GLY A 35 14.57 -6.60 4.40
CA GLY A 35 14.63 -7.50 5.56
C GLY A 35 13.30 -7.66 6.32
N MET A 36 12.17 -7.32 5.68
CA MET A 36 10.84 -7.36 6.30
C MET A 36 10.06 -8.61 5.87
N GLY A 37 9.43 -9.26 6.85
CA GLY A 37 8.46 -10.34 6.64
C GLY A 37 7.02 -9.85 6.60
N ARG A 38 6.07 -10.79 6.41
CA ARG A 38 4.63 -10.51 6.36
C ARG A 38 4.13 -9.75 7.60
N LYS A 39 4.56 -10.15 8.80
CA LYS A 39 4.14 -9.49 10.05
C LYS A 39 4.65 -8.05 10.16
N ASP A 40 5.85 -7.77 9.64
CA ASP A 40 6.39 -6.42 9.60
C ASP A 40 5.57 -5.54 8.65
N MET A 41 5.22 -6.07 7.47
CA MET A 41 4.33 -5.38 6.54
C MET A 41 2.97 -5.06 7.17
N GLU A 42 2.35 -6.02 7.85
CA GLU A 42 1.08 -5.82 8.57
C GLU A 42 1.19 -4.72 9.64
N ALA A 43 2.28 -4.73 10.42
CA ALA A 43 2.53 -3.70 11.44
C ALA A 43 2.70 -2.31 10.81
N VAL A 44 3.46 -2.20 9.72
CA VAL A 44 3.65 -0.94 8.98
C VAL A 44 2.31 -0.44 8.43
N ILE A 45 1.52 -1.31 7.79
CA ILE A 45 0.22 -0.95 7.23
C ILE A 45 -0.76 -0.52 8.34
N GLY A 46 -0.78 -1.24 9.47
CA GLY A 46 -1.57 -0.88 10.64
C GLY A 46 -1.16 0.45 11.27
N GLY A 47 0.13 0.79 11.20
CA GLY A 47 0.72 2.05 11.68
C GLY A 47 0.57 3.26 10.74
N LEU A 48 0.16 3.04 9.49
CA LEU A 48 -0.86 3.85 8.83
C LEU A 48 -1.22 5.22 9.46
N THR A 49 -1.03 6.38 8.84
CA THR A 49 -1.81 7.60 9.19
C THR A 49 -2.22 8.37 7.95
N HIS A 50 -3.19 9.28 8.08
CA HIS A 50 -3.56 10.15 6.95
C HIS A 50 -2.40 11.03 6.45
N ARG A 51 -1.41 11.31 7.30
CA ARG A 51 -0.21 12.07 6.92
C ARG A 51 0.71 11.28 6.00
N ASN A 52 0.60 9.95 6.01
CA ASN A 52 1.36 9.07 5.12
C ASN A 52 0.77 9.03 3.71
N PHE A 53 -0.45 9.53 3.48
CA PHE A 53 -1.05 9.51 2.15
C PHE A 53 -0.26 10.41 1.20
N TYR A 54 0.16 9.85 0.07
CA TYR A 54 0.86 10.58 -0.98
C TYR A 54 -0.10 11.02 -2.09
N LYS A 55 -0.76 10.05 -2.73
CA LYS A 55 -1.75 10.32 -3.80
C LYS A 55 -2.59 9.08 -4.09
N SER A 56 -3.69 9.30 -4.80
CA SER A 56 -4.45 8.21 -5.42
C SER A 56 -4.29 8.30 -6.93
N VAL A 57 -4.02 7.18 -7.60
CA VAL A 57 -3.80 7.11 -9.05
C VAL A 57 -4.70 6.04 -9.67
N THR A 58 -5.17 6.27 -10.90
CA THR A 58 -5.90 5.23 -11.63
C THR A 58 -4.96 4.23 -12.28
N THR A 59 -5.46 3.03 -12.62
CA THR A 59 -4.70 2.12 -13.49
C THR A 59 -4.73 2.59 -14.94
N HIS A 60 -3.83 2.06 -15.78
CA HIS A 60 -3.87 2.31 -17.22
C HIS A 60 -5.03 1.55 -17.90
N ALA A 61 -5.35 0.36 -17.40
CA ALA A 61 -6.36 -0.52 -17.97
C ALA A 61 -7.80 -0.05 -17.67
N ASP A 62 -8.02 0.53 -16.48
CA ASP A 62 -9.31 1.04 -16.05
C ASP A 62 -9.15 2.30 -15.19
N HIS A 63 -9.74 3.41 -15.66
CA HIS A 63 -9.74 4.71 -15.00
C HIS A 63 -10.72 4.78 -13.80
N ARG A 64 -11.57 3.77 -13.60
CA ARG A 64 -12.43 3.64 -12.42
C ARG A 64 -11.73 2.95 -11.26
N VAL A 65 -10.68 2.17 -11.54
CA VAL A 65 -9.91 1.48 -10.51
C VAL A 65 -8.84 2.42 -9.97
N TRP A 66 -9.01 2.81 -8.71
CA TRP A 66 -8.09 3.69 -7.99
C TRP A 66 -7.14 2.91 -7.09
N MET A 67 -5.89 3.34 -7.09
CA MET A 67 -4.85 2.83 -6.22
C MET A 67 -4.37 3.94 -5.30
N ASP A 68 -4.47 3.72 -3.99
CA ASP A 68 -3.98 4.67 -2.99
C ASP A 68 -2.52 4.38 -2.66
N VAL A 69 -1.72 5.44 -2.66
CA VAL A 69 -0.28 5.40 -2.42
C VAL A 69 0.03 6.09 -1.10
N TYR A 70 0.82 5.42 -0.27
CA TYR A 70 1.27 5.91 1.02
C TYR A 70 2.80 5.85 1.11
N HIS A 71 3.39 6.80 1.83
CA HIS A 71 4.79 6.80 2.24
C HIS A 71 4.89 6.59 3.76
N ALA A 72 5.57 5.52 4.17
CA ALA A 72 5.78 5.19 5.58
C ALA A 72 7.27 5.18 5.91
N ARG A 73 7.63 5.16 7.19
CA ARG A 73 9.00 4.95 7.64
C ARG A 73 9.04 3.78 8.61
N ALA A 74 9.86 2.77 8.32
CA ALA A 74 10.04 1.60 9.18
C ALA A 74 11.36 0.90 8.89
N GLY A 75 11.97 0.30 9.92
CA GLY A 75 13.22 -0.46 9.76
C GLY A 75 14.40 0.34 9.19
N GLY A 76 14.38 1.68 9.31
CA GLY A 76 15.40 2.55 8.71
C GLY A 76 15.10 3.02 7.28
N TYR A 77 14.07 2.48 6.64
CA TYR A 77 13.68 2.80 5.26
C TYR A 77 12.51 3.78 5.21
N ASP A 78 12.51 4.64 4.20
CA ASP A 78 11.30 5.30 3.70
C ASP A 78 10.66 4.36 2.67
N ILE A 79 9.36 4.10 2.79
CA ILE A 79 8.69 2.97 2.12
C ILE A 79 7.54 3.49 1.27
N TYR A 80 7.54 3.12 0.00
CA TYR A 80 6.42 3.30 -0.92
C TYR A 80 5.45 2.11 -0.82
N ILE A 81 4.19 2.38 -0.48
CA ILE A 81 3.14 1.37 -0.34
C ILE A 81 1.97 1.72 -1.25
N LYS A 82 1.43 0.74 -1.99
CA LYS A 82 0.33 0.94 -2.93
C LYS A 82 -0.77 -0.08 -2.78
N PHE A 83 -1.98 0.39 -2.48
CA PHE A 83 -3.18 -0.43 -2.29
C PHE A 83 -4.14 -0.27 -3.45
N VAL A 84 -4.86 -1.34 -3.77
CA VAL A 84 -6.02 -1.33 -4.66
C VAL A 84 -7.13 -2.13 -4.01
N GLN A 85 -8.38 -1.80 -4.30
CA GLN A 85 -9.50 -2.63 -3.86
C GLN A 85 -9.45 -4.00 -4.55
N ASP A 86 -9.71 -5.04 -3.78
CA ASP A 86 -9.78 -6.43 -4.22
C ASP A 86 -11.17 -7.01 -3.91
N MET A 87 -11.69 -7.84 -4.81
CA MET A 87 -13.04 -8.39 -4.70
C MET A 87 -13.18 -9.45 -3.60
N VAL A 88 -12.11 -10.13 -3.24
CA VAL A 88 -12.11 -11.27 -2.30
C VAL A 88 -11.49 -10.87 -0.97
N ALA A 89 -10.31 -10.25 -1.02
CA ALA A 89 -9.52 -9.91 0.17
C ALA A 89 -9.72 -8.46 0.65
N GLU A 90 -10.75 -7.78 0.15
CA GLU A 90 -11.08 -6.36 0.34
C GLU A 90 -10.05 -5.40 -0.30
N PHE A 91 -8.76 -5.68 -0.10
CA PHE A 91 -7.65 -4.93 -0.68
C PHE A 91 -6.53 -5.87 -1.13
N ALA A 92 -5.70 -5.37 -2.05
CA ALA A 92 -4.41 -5.93 -2.39
C ALA A 92 -3.31 -4.88 -2.23
N CYS A 93 -2.22 -5.27 -1.57
CA CYS A 93 -0.97 -4.52 -1.57
C CYS A 93 -0.16 -4.87 -2.82
N THR A 94 -0.16 -3.93 -3.77
CA THR A 94 0.47 -4.08 -5.09
C THR A 94 1.94 -3.65 -5.09
N SER A 95 2.35 -2.84 -4.12
CA SER A 95 3.73 -2.42 -3.93
C SER A 95 4.01 -2.18 -2.46
N PHE A 96 5.17 -2.64 -2.00
CA PHE A 96 5.75 -2.37 -0.69
C PHE A 96 7.26 -2.45 -0.90
N LYS A 97 7.92 -1.30 -1.05
CA LYS A 97 9.35 -1.24 -1.39
C LYS A 97 9.97 0.04 -0.86
N GLU A 98 11.29 0.07 -0.79
CA GLU A 98 12.02 1.30 -0.50
C GLU A 98 11.60 2.41 -1.49
N LEU A 99 11.36 3.59 -0.96
CA LEU A 99 11.16 4.79 -1.73
C LEU A 99 12.55 5.24 -2.18
N ASP A 100 12.84 5.08 -3.47
CA ASP A 100 14.10 5.55 -4.06
C ASP A 100 14.33 7.04 -3.67
N PRO A 101 15.50 7.39 -3.10
CA PRO A 101 15.84 8.76 -2.72
C PRO A 101 15.85 9.77 -3.87
#